data_AF-A0A7Y4CN37-F1
#
_entry.id   AF-A0A7Y4CN37-F1
#
_cell.length_a   1.000
_cell.length_b   1.000
_cell.length_c   1.000
_cell.angle_alpha   90.00
_cell.angle_beta   90.00
_cell.angle_gamma   90.00
#
_symmetry.space_group_name_H-M   'P 1'
#
loop_
_entity.id
_entity.type
_entity.pdbx_description
1 polymer ?
#
loop_
_entity_poly.entity_id
_entity_poly.type
_entity_poly.pdbx_seq_one_letter_code
_entity_poly.pdbx_strand_id
1 'polypeptide(L)'
;MKAYLDHNILDLMTKGDPHNVKELLSEHRITPVFSYESLNEIYKSKGYEDSFLAVLSDIGAKYLVPVTKDNRVTGEAELQQVDVFKLYEHYLLNREDKPEYGYGLTAMLQKFYGGRKDESYNHIFEKGTDELAGLLQSSLEEFKQNPLITTEQLQLIESLPEILKAQYSTISEQMDNTGVAAVRDFESHFGVGPKTLNNIKGPNVINQIWQLLQSEFEKHGLESESLEDFFGINFRKYEANFGNEKSTVEKVNAIYHQLNFLGFHRDSKMQKTPRFNASFSDMTHAGLASFCELFFCRDNGLVHKASAAYEFLGINTKIVHFTEN
;
A
#
# COMPACT_ATOMS: atom_id res chain seq x y z
N MET A 1 -24.03 2.53 9.41
CA MET A 1 -23.19 2.37 8.21
C MET A 1 -21.91 3.15 8.43
N LYS A 2 -20.77 2.61 8.07
CA LYS A 2 -19.43 3.18 8.23
C LYS A 2 -18.94 3.65 6.86
N ALA A 3 -18.41 4.87 6.79
CA ALA A 3 -17.75 5.39 5.60
C ALA A 3 -16.28 5.69 5.91
N TYR A 4 -15.37 4.98 5.23
CA TYR A 4 -13.97 5.33 5.24
C TYR A 4 -13.75 6.58 4.39
N LEU A 5 -13.08 7.58 4.95
CA LEU A 5 -12.80 8.85 4.29
C LEU A 5 -11.36 8.85 3.76
N ASP A 6 -11.21 8.89 2.44
CA ASP A 6 -9.94 9.24 1.82
C ASP A 6 -9.50 10.66 2.24
N HIS A 7 -8.20 10.92 2.26
CA HIS A 7 -7.67 12.22 2.66
C HIS A 7 -8.06 13.34 1.69
N ASN A 8 -8.29 13.04 0.41
CA ASN A 8 -8.83 14.03 -0.53
C ASN A 8 -10.26 14.49 -0.20
N ILE A 9 -11.02 13.70 0.58
CA ILE A 9 -12.34 14.08 1.10
C ILE A 9 -12.19 14.95 2.35
N LEU A 10 -11.21 14.65 3.20
CA LEU A 10 -10.87 15.54 4.32
C LEU A 10 -10.42 16.92 3.80
N ASP A 11 -9.57 16.94 2.77
CA ASP A 11 -9.10 18.17 2.11
C ASP A 11 -10.23 18.96 1.44
N LEU A 12 -11.24 18.26 0.92
CA LEU A 12 -12.45 18.88 0.40
C LEU A 12 -13.23 19.62 1.52
N MET A 13 -13.39 18.97 2.67
CA MET A 13 -14.12 19.55 3.81
C MET A 13 -13.37 20.72 4.46
N THR A 14 -12.04 20.69 4.52
CA THR A 14 -11.25 21.84 5.02
C THR A 14 -11.36 23.06 4.10
N LYS A 15 -11.68 22.86 2.82
CA LYS A 15 -11.86 23.91 1.80
C LYS A 15 -13.31 24.40 1.66
N GLY A 16 -14.14 24.17 2.68
CA GLY A 16 -15.51 24.67 2.73
C GLY A 16 -16.57 23.66 2.30
N ASP A 17 -16.20 22.40 2.05
CA ASP A 17 -17.13 21.29 1.81
C ASP A 17 -18.13 21.52 0.66
N PRO A 18 -17.68 21.84 -0.58
CA PRO A 18 -18.56 22.20 -1.69
C PRO A 18 -19.51 21.08 -2.16
N HIS A 19 -19.30 19.84 -1.71
CA HIS A 19 -20.18 18.70 -1.99
C HIS A 19 -21.07 18.32 -0.79
N ASN A 20 -21.12 19.16 0.25
CA ASN A 20 -21.92 18.95 1.46
C ASN A 20 -21.70 17.55 2.07
N VAL A 21 -20.45 17.08 2.11
CA VAL A 21 -20.11 15.76 2.66
C VAL A 21 -20.52 15.67 4.13
N LYS A 22 -20.36 16.74 4.91
CA LYS A 22 -20.77 16.78 6.33
C LYS A 22 -22.29 16.60 6.48
N GLU A 23 -23.06 17.28 5.65
CA GLU A 23 -24.52 17.16 5.61
C GLU A 23 -24.93 15.73 5.27
N LEU A 24 -24.37 15.17 4.17
CA LEU A 24 -24.59 13.80 3.74
C LEU A 24 -24.34 12.78 4.86
N LEU A 25 -23.21 12.91 5.56
CA LEU A 25 -22.87 12.03 6.69
C LEU A 25 -23.93 12.12 7.80
N SER A 26 -24.36 13.33 8.14
CA SER A 26 -25.32 13.57 9.22
C SER A 26 -26.74 13.11 8.88
N GLU A 27 -27.26 13.45 7.69
CA GLU A 27 -28.61 13.13 7.24
C GLU A 27 -28.83 11.62 7.15
N HIS A 28 -27.82 10.91 6.64
CA HIS A 28 -27.87 9.45 6.49
C HIS A 28 -27.33 8.68 7.71
N ARG A 29 -26.93 9.38 8.78
CA ARG A 29 -26.35 8.79 10.01
C ARG A 29 -25.20 7.83 9.70
N ILE A 30 -24.34 8.23 8.78
CA ILE A 30 -23.14 7.49 8.39
C ILE A 30 -22.03 7.83 9.38
N THR A 31 -21.41 6.82 9.98
CA THR A 31 -20.26 7.00 10.86
C THR A 31 -19.01 7.25 10.00
N PRO A 32 -18.39 8.45 10.05
CA PRO A 32 -17.15 8.69 9.34
C PRO A 32 -15.98 7.98 10.03
N VAL A 33 -15.08 7.44 9.22
CA VAL A 33 -13.95 6.62 9.67
C VAL A 33 -12.66 7.13 9.04
N PHE A 34 -11.60 7.21 9.83
CA PHE A 34 -10.23 7.54 9.42
C PHE A 34 -9.24 6.54 10.03
N SER A 35 -7.98 6.55 9.60
CA SER A 35 -6.98 5.57 10.04
C SER A 35 -5.61 6.19 10.30
N TYR A 36 -4.64 5.32 10.65
CA TYR A 36 -3.24 5.70 10.76
C TYR A 36 -2.70 6.33 9.47
N GLU A 37 -3.13 5.89 8.28
CA GLU A 37 -2.67 6.51 7.04
C GLU A 37 -3.23 7.93 6.88
N SER A 38 -4.45 8.19 7.36
CA SER A 38 -4.96 9.57 7.42
C SER A 38 -4.08 10.46 8.31
N LEU A 39 -3.59 9.95 9.45
CA LEU A 39 -2.64 10.69 10.31
C LEU A 39 -1.28 10.91 9.62
N ASN A 40 -0.79 9.91 8.87
CA ASN A 40 0.42 10.05 8.05
C ASN A 40 0.32 11.19 7.05
N GLU A 41 -0.84 11.40 6.43
CA GLU A 41 -1.05 12.47 5.46
C GLU A 41 -1.31 13.84 6.08
N ILE A 42 -2.01 13.87 7.22
CA ILE A 42 -2.11 15.09 8.03
C ILE A 42 -0.71 15.58 8.41
N TYR A 43 0.17 14.69 8.88
CA TYR A 43 1.57 15.03 9.18
C TYR A 43 2.37 15.57 7.99
N LYS A 44 2.11 15.06 6.78
CA LYS A 44 2.75 15.57 5.55
C LYS A 44 2.26 16.99 5.21
N SER A 45 1.09 17.39 5.70
CA SER A 45 0.44 18.68 5.44
C SER A 45 0.89 19.76 6.43
N LYS A 46 2.21 19.96 6.53
CA LYS A 46 2.85 20.86 7.51
C LYS A 46 2.23 22.27 7.52
N GLY A 47 1.80 22.73 8.70
CA GLY A 47 1.15 24.01 8.92
C GLY A 47 -0.36 24.03 8.66
N TYR A 48 -0.97 22.89 8.33
CA TYR A 48 -2.40 22.74 8.07
C TYR A 48 -3.05 21.60 8.86
N GLU A 49 -2.32 21.00 9.79
CA GLU A 49 -2.71 19.82 10.56
C GLU A 49 -3.99 20.06 11.37
N ASP A 50 -4.04 21.17 12.11
CA ASP A 50 -5.18 21.53 12.96
C ASP A 50 -6.48 21.67 12.18
N SER A 51 -6.42 22.05 10.91
CA SER A 51 -7.61 22.16 10.05
C SER A 51 -8.22 20.79 9.79
N PHE A 52 -7.39 19.79 9.50
CA PHE A 52 -7.85 18.41 9.32
C PHE A 52 -8.34 17.79 10.62
N LEU A 53 -7.62 18.00 11.72
CA LEU A 53 -8.02 17.49 13.03
C LEU A 53 -9.35 18.11 13.49
N ALA A 54 -9.56 19.40 13.26
CA ALA A 54 -10.82 20.07 13.53
C ALA A 54 -11.96 19.45 12.71
N VAL A 55 -11.76 19.17 11.42
CA VAL A 55 -12.77 18.47 10.59
C VAL A 55 -13.09 17.09 11.15
N LEU A 56 -12.08 16.27 11.47
CA LEU A 56 -12.29 14.93 12.03
C LEU A 56 -13.05 14.97 13.36
N SER A 57 -12.73 15.93 14.22
CA SER A 57 -13.42 16.16 15.50
C SER A 57 -14.88 16.57 15.28
N ASP A 58 -15.11 17.55 14.41
CA ASP A 58 -16.43 18.12 14.09
C ASP A 58 -17.41 17.08 13.55
N ILE A 59 -16.94 16.20 12.65
CA ILE A 59 -17.78 15.12 12.09
C ILE A 59 -17.89 13.90 13.01
N GLY A 60 -17.25 13.91 14.18
CA GLY A 60 -17.26 12.78 15.13
C GLY A 60 -16.63 11.51 14.57
N ALA A 61 -15.54 11.64 13.80
CA ALA A 61 -14.89 10.53 13.12
C ALA A 61 -14.34 9.48 14.10
N LYS A 62 -14.47 8.20 13.73
CA LYS A 62 -13.92 7.07 14.48
C LYS A 62 -12.59 6.64 13.90
N TYR A 63 -11.66 6.28 14.78
CA TYR A 63 -10.35 5.78 14.39
C TYR A 63 -10.42 4.28 14.13
N LEU A 64 -10.01 3.85 12.93
CA LEU A 64 -9.96 2.45 12.53
C LEU A 64 -8.60 1.84 12.88
N VAL A 65 -8.66 0.73 13.62
CA VAL A 65 -7.49 -0.05 14.03
C VAL A 65 -7.66 -1.48 13.52
N PRO A 66 -6.88 -1.93 12.52
CA PRO A 66 -6.89 -3.33 12.14
C PRO A 66 -6.48 -4.20 13.32
N VAL A 67 -7.25 -5.27 13.58
CA VAL A 67 -6.91 -6.23 14.64
C VAL A 67 -5.69 -7.01 14.18
N THR A 68 -4.72 -7.21 15.08
CA THR A 68 -3.53 -8.01 14.79
C THR A 68 -3.48 -9.24 15.67
N LYS A 69 -3.06 -10.36 15.08
CA LYS A 69 -2.80 -11.62 15.79
C LYS A 69 -1.47 -12.17 15.28
N ASP A 70 -0.59 -12.58 16.19
CA ASP A 70 0.74 -13.10 15.86
C ASP A 70 1.52 -12.15 14.91
N ASN A 71 1.43 -10.84 15.19
CA ASN A 71 2.01 -9.75 14.38
C ASN A 71 1.50 -9.65 12.93
N ARG A 72 0.34 -10.24 12.62
CA ARG A 72 -0.32 -10.14 11.31
C ARG A 72 -1.66 -9.44 11.44
N VAL A 73 -1.99 -8.58 10.48
CA VAL A 73 -3.33 -8.01 10.35
C VAL A 73 -4.32 -9.14 10.07
N THR A 74 -5.39 -9.19 10.85
CA THR A 74 -6.48 -10.14 10.63
C THR A 74 -7.45 -9.59 9.58
N GLY A 75 -8.51 -10.35 9.28
CA GLY A 75 -9.63 -9.86 8.48
C GLY A 75 -10.59 -8.93 9.24
N GLU A 76 -10.21 -8.44 10.43
CA GLU A 76 -11.07 -7.66 11.32
C GLU A 76 -10.44 -6.31 11.68
N ALA A 77 -11.28 -5.34 12.05
CA ALA A 77 -10.86 -4.04 12.52
C ALA A 77 -11.81 -3.51 13.60
N GLU A 78 -11.24 -2.77 14.55
CA GLU A 78 -11.96 -2.08 15.60
C GLU A 78 -12.15 -0.61 15.24
N LEU A 79 -13.28 -0.04 15.66
CA LEU A 79 -13.52 1.40 15.58
C LEU A 79 -13.49 2.00 16.98
N GLN A 80 -12.56 2.93 17.18
CA GLN A 80 -12.34 3.58 18.47
C GLN A 80 -12.92 5.01 18.45
N GLN A 81 -13.67 5.36 19.49
CA GLN A 81 -13.96 6.77 19.79
C GLN A 81 -12.72 7.37 20.45
N VAL A 82 -12.19 8.43 19.85
CA VAL A 82 -10.95 9.07 20.31
C VAL A 82 -11.14 10.58 20.39
N ASP A 83 -10.27 11.22 21.16
CA ASP A 83 -9.96 12.64 21.02
C ASP A 83 -8.90 12.74 19.92
N VAL A 84 -9.26 13.30 18.77
CA VAL A 84 -8.42 13.30 17.58
C VAL A 84 -7.13 14.10 17.76
N PHE A 85 -7.15 15.16 18.58
CA PHE A 85 -5.96 15.97 18.85
C PHE A 85 -4.99 15.20 19.74
N LYS A 86 -5.48 14.56 20.81
CA LYS A 86 -4.62 13.70 21.66
C LYS A 86 -4.10 12.48 20.91
N LEU A 87 -4.92 11.88 20.05
CA LEU A 87 -4.46 10.78 19.20
C LEU A 87 -3.34 11.26 18.28
N TYR A 88 -3.45 12.46 17.71
CA TYR A 88 -2.41 13.02 16.84
C TYR A 88 -1.13 13.36 17.61
N GLU A 89 -1.22 13.93 18.81
CA GLU A 89 -0.06 14.12 19.70
C GLU A 89 0.64 12.80 20.01
N HIS A 90 -0.13 11.77 20.34
CA HIS A 90 0.40 10.42 20.57
C HIS A 90 1.06 9.86 19.32
N TYR A 91 0.44 10.03 18.15
CA TYR A 91 1.03 9.67 16.87
C TYR A 91 2.38 10.37 16.65
N LEU A 92 2.49 11.68 16.90
CA LEU A 92 3.74 12.42 16.74
C LEU A 92 4.85 11.93 17.67
N LEU A 93 4.51 11.53 18.90
CA LEU A 93 5.46 11.01 19.88
C LEU A 93 5.98 9.61 19.56
N ASN A 94 5.17 8.79 18.88
CA ASN A 94 5.47 7.37 18.61
C ASN A 94 5.77 7.10 17.13
N ARG A 95 5.83 8.15 16.30
CA ARG A 95 6.14 8.00 14.89
C ARG A 95 7.62 7.70 14.72
N GLU A 96 7.92 6.60 14.06
CA GLU A 96 9.25 6.29 13.58
C GLU A 96 9.48 6.90 12.20
N ASP A 97 10.72 7.32 11.95
CA ASP A 97 11.10 7.76 10.62
C ASP A 97 11.12 6.57 9.67
N LYS A 98 10.47 6.75 8.52
CA LYS A 98 10.43 5.70 7.50
C LYS A 98 11.84 5.55 6.93
N PRO A 99 12.40 4.32 6.87
CA PRO A 99 13.66 4.05 6.20
C PRO A 99 13.63 4.58 4.75
N GLU A 100 14.72 5.21 4.31
CA GLU A 100 14.83 5.86 3.01
C GLU A 100 14.78 4.85 1.86
N TYR A 101 15.38 3.68 2.05
CA TYR A 101 15.42 2.58 1.08
C TYR A 101 14.33 1.55 1.34
N GLY A 102 13.60 1.66 2.47
CA GLY A 102 12.55 0.73 2.84
C GLY A 102 13.05 -0.69 2.95
N TYR A 103 14.23 -0.86 3.56
CA TYR A 103 14.92 -2.15 3.64
C TYR A 103 15.23 -2.76 2.26
N GLY A 104 15.37 -1.90 1.25
CA GLY A 104 15.71 -2.23 -0.13
C GLY A 104 14.49 -2.45 -1.04
N LEU A 105 13.40 -3.00 -0.51
CA LEU A 105 12.22 -3.36 -1.32
C LEU A 105 11.47 -2.13 -1.84
N THR A 106 11.26 -1.12 -1.00
CA THR A 106 10.56 0.11 -1.41
C THR A 106 11.37 0.88 -2.46
N ALA A 107 12.68 1.02 -2.27
CA ALA A 107 13.56 1.66 -3.24
C ALA A 107 13.67 0.86 -4.55
N MET A 108 13.68 -0.47 -4.49
CA MET A 108 13.62 -1.33 -5.69
C MET A 108 12.34 -1.08 -6.48
N LEU A 109 11.17 -1.07 -5.81
CA LEU A 109 9.90 -0.75 -6.46
C LEU A 109 9.91 0.66 -7.05
N GLN A 110 10.45 1.65 -6.33
CA GLN A 110 10.60 3.01 -6.85
C GLN A 110 11.44 3.03 -8.14
N LYS A 111 12.51 2.22 -8.19
CA LYS A 111 13.34 2.06 -9.39
C LYS A 111 12.56 1.42 -10.54
N PHE A 112 11.72 0.42 -10.30
CA PHE A 112 10.84 -0.15 -11.35
C PHE A 112 9.96 0.89 -12.05
N TYR A 113 9.50 1.91 -11.33
CA TYR A 113 8.74 3.03 -11.90
C TYR A 113 9.61 4.14 -12.53
N GLY A 114 10.93 3.93 -12.63
CA GLY A 114 11.89 4.86 -13.21
C GLY A 114 12.47 5.90 -12.25
N GLY A 115 12.23 5.76 -10.94
CA GLY A 115 12.95 6.52 -9.91
C GLY A 115 14.35 5.97 -9.67
N ARG A 116 15.15 6.60 -8.80
CA ARG A 116 16.51 6.13 -8.40
C ARG A 116 17.37 5.64 -9.57
N LYS A 117 17.29 6.37 -10.70
CA LYS A 117 17.86 5.95 -12.00
C LYS A 117 19.39 5.83 -11.97
N ASP A 118 20.02 6.62 -11.11
CA ASP A 118 21.49 6.76 -11.00
C ASP A 118 22.08 5.78 -9.96
N GLU A 119 21.25 5.00 -9.28
CA GLU A 119 21.66 3.98 -8.29
C GLU A 119 21.58 2.58 -8.90
N SER A 120 22.51 1.68 -8.61
CA SER A 120 22.36 0.26 -9.00
C SER A 120 21.40 -0.48 -8.06
N TYR A 121 20.83 -1.60 -8.49
CA TYR A 121 20.09 -2.49 -7.60
C TYR A 121 20.97 -3.00 -6.46
N ASN A 122 22.26 -3.26 -6.74
CA ASN A 122 23.20 -3.66 -5.68
C ASN A 122 23.33 -2.60 -4.59
N HIS A 123 23.45 -1.32 -4.97
CA HIS A 123 23.50 -0.20 -4.03
C HIS A 123 22.19 -0.09 -3.22
N ILE A 124 21.04 -0.23 -3.89
CA ILE A 124 19.72 -0.19 -3.23
C ILE A 124 19.58 -1.28 -2.17
N PHE A 125 19.94 -2.52 -2.51
CA PHE A 125 19.83 -3.63 -1.55
C PHE A 125 20.86 -3.51 -0.44
N GLU A 126 22.09 -3.08 -0.72
CA GLU A 126 23.10 -2.83 0.31
C GLU A 126 22.62 -1.78 1.32
N LYS A 127 22.07 -0.66 0.85
CA LYS A 127 21.50 0.36 1.73
C LYS A 127 20.28 -0.14 2.49
N GLY A 128 19.44 -0.95 1.86
CA GLY A 128 18.34 -1.63 2.55
C GLY A 128 18.81 -2.56 3.67
N THR A 129 19.89 -3.31 3.45
CA THR A 129 20.47 -4.18 4.48
C THR A 129 21.13 -3.38 5.61
N ASP A 130 21.76 -2.24 5.31
CA ASP A 130 22.30 -1.32 6.32
C ASP A 130 21.18 -0.77 7.23
N GLU A 131 20.03 -0.39 6.65
CA GLU A 131 18.85 0.06 7.40
C GLU A 131 18.31 -1.02 8.33
N LEU A 132 18.20 -2.26 7.84
CA LEU A 132 17.75 -3.39 8.65
C LEU A 132 18.75 -3.71 9.76
N ALA A 133 20.06 -3.68 9.48
CA ALA A 133 21.09 -3.88 10.47
C ALA A 133 21.00 -2.84 11.61
N GLY A 134 20.77 -1.57 11.26
CA GLY A 134 20.55 -0.50 12.24
C GLY A 134 19.34 -0.75 13.13
N LEU A 135 18.22 -1.20 12.55
CA LEU A 135 17.01 -1.57 13.30
C LEU A 135 17.26 -2.78 14.22
N LEU A 136 17.93 -3.82 13.71
CA LEU A 136 18.24 -5.00 14.53
C LEU A 136 19.20 -4.64 15.67
N GLN A 137 20.16 -3.75 15.44
CA GLN A 137 21.12 -3.35 16.46
C GLN A 137 20.46 -2.65 17.65
N SER A 138 19.44 -1.82 17.43
CA SER A 138 18.71 -1.19 18.53
C SER A 138 17.90 -2.20 19.35
N SER A 139 17.36 -3.26 18.70
CA SER A 139 16.62 -4.33 19.38
C SER A 139 17.50 -5.43 20.00
N LEU A 140 18.74 -5.60 19.52
CA LEU A 140 19.63 -6.68 19.97
C LEU A 140 19.97 -6.60 21.46
N GLU A 141 20.10 -5.41 22.03
CA GLU A 141 20.36 -5.26 23.46
C GLU A 141 19.16 -5.71 24.32
N GLU A 142 17.94 -5.50 23.85
CA GLU A 142 16.73 -6.02 24.49
C GLU A 142 16.66 -7.55 24.34
N PHE A 143 17.01 -8.08 23.16
CA PHE A 143 17.02 -9.52 22.91
C PHE A 143 18.04 -10.26 23.77
N LYS A 144 19.24 -9.70 23.96
CA LYS A 144 20.28 -10.28 24.84
C LYS A 144 19.83 -10.40 26.29
N GLN A 145 18.91 -9.54 26.72
CA GLN A 145 18.35 -9.54 28.07
C GLN A 145 17.10 -10.42 28.19
N ASN A 146 16.55 -10.92 27.08
CA ASN A 146 15.34 -11.71 27.08
C ASN A 146 15.66 -13.21 27.31
N PRO A 147 15.24 -13.80 28.46
CA PRO A 147 15.57 -15.19 28.79
C PRO A 147 14.87 -16.23 27.88
N LEU A 148 13.91 -15.80 27.05
CA LEU A 148 13.22 -16.66 26.08
C LEU A 148 14.01 -16.81 24.77
N ILE A 149 15.05 -16.00 24.56
CA ILE A 149 15.87 -16.04 23.34
C ILE A 149 17.15 -16.82 23.62
N THR A 150 17.38 -17.88 22.85
CA THR A 150 18.58 -18.72 22.95
C THR A 150 19.80 -18.04 22.30
N THR A 151 21.00 -18.47 22.69
CA THR A 151 22.25 -17.99 22.08
C THR A 151 22.29 -18.26 20.56
N GLU A 152 21.75 -19.39 20.10
CA GLU A 152 21.67 -19.74 18.68
C GLU A 152 20.74 -18.79 17.91
N GLN A 153 19.59 -18.43 18.50
CA GLN A 153 18.68 -17.44 17.91
C GLN A 153 19.32 -16.05 17.86
N LEU A 154 20.06 -15.64 18.90
CA LEU A 154 20.79 -14.38 18.90
C LEU A 154 21.85 -14.35 17.78
N GLN A 155 22.65 -15.41 17.64
CA GLN A 155 23.64 -15.52 16.57
C GLN A 155 22.99 -15.46 15.17
N LEU A 156 21.84 -16.12 15.00
CA LEU A 156 21.09 -16.04 13.76
C LEU A 156 20.66 -14.60 13.47
N ILE A 157 20.05 -13.90 14.43
CA ILE A 157 19.62 -12.51 14.30
C ILE A 157 20.80 -11.60 13.94
N GLU A 158 21.93 -11.73 14.64
CA GLU A 158 23.16 -10.97 14.36
C GLU A 158 23.70 -11.21 12.94
N SER A 159 23.53 -12.42 12.41
CA SER A 159 23.99 -12.80 11.07
C SER A 159 23.02 -12.43 9.93
N LEU A 160 21.76 -12.08 10.23
CA LEU A 160 20.73 -11.82 9.21
C LEU A 160 21.13 -10.78 8.15
N PRO A 161 21.72 -9.62 8.51
CA PRO A 161 22.09 -8.62 7.51
C PRO A 161 23.10 -9.16 6.48
N GLU A 162 24.12 -9.90 6.93
CA GLU A 162 25.14 -10.48 6.04
C GLU A 162 24.56 -11.59 5.15
N ILE A 163 23.66 -12.42 5.69
CA ILE A 163 22.94 -13.43 4.91
C ILE A 163 22.12 -12.76 3.81
N LEU A 164 21.38 -11.68 4.12
CA LEU A 164 20.58 -10.95 3.15
C LEU A 164 21.45 -10.27 2.09
N LYS A 165 22.58 -9.66 2.49
CA LYS A 165 23.53 -9.05 1.56
C LYS A 165 24.08 -10.08 0.56
N ALA A 166 24.44 -11.26 1.04
CA ALA A 166 24.87 -12.36 0.18
C ALA A 166 23.77 -12.80 -0.78
N GLN A 167 22.52 -12.98 -0.31
CA GLN A 167 21.39 -13.35 -1.18
C GLN A 167 21.09 -12.28 -2.24
N TYR A 168 21.10 -11.00 -1.85
CA TYR A 168 20.79 -9.92 -2.79
C TYR A 168 21.88 -9.68 -3.82
N SER A 169 23.15 -10.02 -3.54
CA SER A 169 24.25 -9.83 -4.51
C SER A 169 24.02 -10.54 -5.85
N THR A 170 23.46 -11.74 -5.82
CA THR A 170 23.20 -12.52 -7.06
C THR A 170 22.00 -11.95 -7.81
N ILE A 171 20.96 -11.56 -7.08
CA ILE A 171 19.73 -11.00 -7.65
C ILE A 171 20.02 -9.61 -8.25
N SER A 172 20.79 -8.78 -7.54
CA SER A 172 21.13 -7.43 -7.95
C SER A 172 21.92 -7.41 -9.26
N GLU A 173 22.89 -8.31 -9.42
CA GLU A 173 23.67 -8.44 -10.66
C GLU A 173 22.77 -8.79 -11.85
N GLN A 174 21.81 -9.70 -11.68
CA GLN A 174 20.86 -10.04 -12.75
C GLN A 174 19.95 -8.86 -13.11
N MET A 175 19.48 -8.13 -12.11
CA MET A 175 18.59 -6.98 -12.29
C MET A 175 19.31 -5.78 -12.92
N ASP A 176 20.55 -5.49 -12.51
CA ASP A 176 21.36 -4.41 -13.07
C ASP A 176 21.68 -4.65 -14.56
N ASN A 177 21.72 -5.91 -15.00
CA ASN A 177 21.93 -6.28 -16.39
C ASN A 177 20.65 -6.22 -17.26
N THR A 178 19.46 -6.24 -16.68
CA THR A 178 18.17 -6.35 -17.43
C THR A 178 17.47 -5.01 -17.68
N GLY A 179 17.80 -3.96 -16.92
CA GLY A 179 17.30 -2.59 -17.18
C GLY A 179 16.87 -1.86 -15.92
N VAL A 180 16.59 -0.55 -16.06
CA VAL A 180 16.32 0.34 -14.91
C VAL A 180 14.82 0.59 -14.70
N ALA A 181 13.95 0.28 -15.68
CA ALA A 181 12.55 0.68 -15.66
C ALA A 181 11.61 -0.48 -16.01
N ALA A 182 11.58 -1.49 -15.13
CA ALA A 182 10.81 -2.72 -15.30
C ALA A 182 9.37 -2.50 -15.78
N VAL A 183 8.69 -1.44 -15.32
CA VAL A 183 7.34 -1.09 -15.76
C VAL A 183 7.29 -0.77 -17.26
N ARG A 184 8.21 0.07 -17.74
CA ARG A 184 8.29 0.43 -19.17
C ARG A 184 8.76 -0.75 -20.03
N ASP A 185 9.67 -1.56 -19.48
CA ASP A 185 10.20 -2.72 -20.17
C ASP A 185 9.11 -3.79 -20.35
N PHE A 186 8.30 -4.02 -19.31
CA PHE A 186 7.11 -4.87 -19.37
C PHE A 186 6.11 -4.38 -20.44
N GLU A 187 5.73 -3.10 -20.40
CA GLU A 187 4.80 -2.51 -21.39
C GLU A 187 5.33 -2.64 -22.83
N SER A 188 6.62 -2.40 -23.03
CA SER A 188 7.25 -2.47 -24.34
C SER A 188 7.35 -3.90 -24.85
N HIS A 189 7.58 -4.86 -23.96
CA HIS A 189 7.73 -6.27 -24.30
C HIS A 189 6.39 -6.94 -24.65
N PHE A 190 5.36 -6.73 -23.84
CA PHE A 190 4.06 -7.39 -24.01
C PHE A 190 3.04 -6.55 -24.79
N GLY A 191 3.31 -5.26 -25.03
CA GLY A 191 2.36 -4.36 -25.71
C GLY A 191 1.08 -4.08 -24.91
N VAL A 192 1.03 -4.52 -23.65
CA VAL A 192 -0.08 -4.30 -22.72
C VAL A 192 0.30 -3.19 -21.76
N GLY A 193 -0.52 -2.14 -21.71
CA GLY A 193 -0.28 -0.97 -20.86
C GLY A 193 -1.48 -0.04 -20.82
N PRO A 194 -1.34 1.21 -20.33
CA PRO A 194 -2.45 2.13 -20.06
C PRO A 194 -3.38 2.36 -21.25
N LYS A 195 -2.84 2.41 -22.48
CA LYS A 195 -3.63 2.60 -23.71
C LYS A 195 -4.62 1.47 -23.97
N THR A 196 -4.29 0.25 -23.56
CA THR A 196 -5.13 -0.93 -23.72
C THR A 196 -6.00 -1.11 -22.49
N LEU A 197 -5.38 -1.07 -21.30
CA LEU A 197 -6.02 -1.42 -20.04
C LEU A 197 -7.09 -0.41 -19.60
N ASN A 198 -6.91 0.89 -19.83
CA ASN A 198 -7.88 1.91 -19.38
C ASN A 198 -9.21 1.89 -20.18
N ASN A 199 -9.25 1.14 -21.29
CA ASN A 199 -10.48 0.91 -22.04
C ASN A 199 -11.33 -0.23 -21.47
N ILE A 200 -10.78 -1.04 -20.56
CA ILE A 200 -11.50 -2.13 -19.91
C ILE A 200 -12.56 -1.52 -18.99
N LYS A 201 -13.79 -2.03 -19.12
CA LYS A 201 -14.94 -1.65 -18.30
C LYS A 201 -15.47 -2.87 -17.57
N GLY A 202 -16.04 -2.65 -16.39
CA GLY A 202 -16.67 -3.71 -15.62
C GLY A 202 -17.92 -4.29 -16.33
N PRO A 203 -18.39 -5.47 -15.90
CA PRO A 203 -17.88 -6.25 -14.75
C PRO A 203 -16.66 -7.12 -15.06
N ASN A 204 -16.06 -7.72 -14.03
CA ASN A 204 -14.95 -8.66 -14.07
C ASN A 204 -13.64 -8.07 -14.61
N VAL A 205 -13.28 -6.86 -14.16
CA VAL A 205 -12.10 -6.13 -14.67
C VAL A 205 -10.80 -6.95 -14.53
N ILE A 206 -10.56 -7.57 -13.37
CA ILE A 206 -9.34 -8.36 -13.12
C ILE A 206 -9.23 -9.55 -14.08
N ASN A 207 -10.34 -10.27 -14.31
CA ASN A 207 -10.36 -11.42 -15.21
C ASN A 207 -10.13 -11.00 -16.66
N GLN A 208 -10.69 -9.86 -17.09
CA GLN A 208 -10.45 -9.32 -18.44
C GLN A 208 -8.97 -8.94 -18.63
N ILE A 209 -8.36 -8.30 -17.63
CA ILE A 209 -6.92 -7.98 -17.65
C ILE A 209 -6.09 -9.27 -17.74
N TRP A 210 -6.42 -10.27 -16.92
CA TRP A 210 -5.72 -11.54 -16.90
C TRP A 210 -5.79 -12.28 -18.24
N GLN A 211 -6.96 -12.32 -18.89
CA GLN A 211 -7.11 -12.95 -20.21
C GLN A 211 -6.22 -12.32 -21.28
N LEU A 212 -6.08 -10.99 -21.26
CA LEU A 212 -5.18 -10.27 -22.16
C LEU A 212 -3.71 -10.63 -21.89
N LEU A 213 -3.30 -10.66 -20.62
CA LEU A 213 -1.93 -10.99 -20.22
C LEU A 213 -1.56 -12.43 -20.52
N GLN A 214 -2.43 -13.38 -20.19
CA GLN A 214 -2.22 -14.80 -20.45
C GLN A 214 -2.01 -15.06 -21.94
N SER A 215 -2.80 -14.41 -22.79
CA SER A 215 -2.65 -14.50 -24.26
C SER A 215 -1.28 -14.01 -24.74
N GLU A 216 -0.71 -12.97 -24.11
CA GLU A 216 0.64 -12.49 -24.45
C GLU A 216 1.73 -13.37 -23.85
N PHE A 217 1.56 -13.89 -22.63
CA PHE A 217 2.50 -14.83 -22.02
C PHE A 217 2.65 -16.11 -22.84
N GLU A 218 1.53 -16.68 -23.32
CA GLU A 218 1.52 -17.85 -24.20
C GLU A 218 2.24 -17.58 -25.53
N LYS A 219 2.02 -16.41 -26.16
CA LYS A 219 2.74 -16.01 -27.39
C LYS A 219 4.25 -15.90 -27.19
N HIS A 220 4.68 -15.54 -25.99
CA HIS A 220 6.08 -15.40 -25.63
C HIS A 220 6.69 -16.67 -25.00
N GLY A 221 5.93 -17.77 -24.94
CA GLY A 221 6.39 -19.05 -24.40
C GLY A 221 6.65 -19.05 -22.89
N LEU A 222 6.04 -18.14 -22.16
CA LEU A 222 6.13 -18.07 -20.70
C LEU A 222 5.08 -18.99 -20.07
N GLU A 223 5.47 -19.76 -19.06
CA GLU A 223 4.53 -20.56 -18.28
C GLU A 223 3.53 -19.65 -17.57
N SER A 224 2.24 -19.97 -17.65
CA SER A 224 1.22 -19.18 -16.97
C SER A 224 1.19 -19.52 -15.48
N GLU A 225 1.44 -18.54 -14.63
CA GLU A 225 1.02 -18.60 -13.23
C GLU A 225 -0.51 -18.59 -13.13
N SER A 226 -1.08 -18.94 -11.97
CA SER A 226 -2.51 -18.68 -11.77
C SER A 226 -2.77 -17.18 -11.63
N LEU A 227 -4.00 -16.76 -11.93
CA LEU A 227 -4.43 -15.37 -11.76
C LEU A 227 -4.18 -14.91 -10.33
N GLU A 228 -4.56 -15.73 -9.35
CA GLU A 228 -4.42 -15.44 -7.92
C GLU A 228 -2.95 -15.24 -7.53
N ASP A 229 -2.07 -16.04 -8.09
CA ASP A 229 -0.64 -15.95 -7.85
C ASP A 229 -0.06 -14.67 -8.46
N PHE A 230 -0.44 -14.35 -9.70
CA PHE A 230 0.02 -13.15 -10.41
C PHE A 230 -0.44 -11.85 -9.73
N PHE A 231 -1.67 -11.81 -9.24
CA PHE A 231 -2.21 -10.67 -8.48
C PHE A 231 -1.86 -10.71 -6.99
N GLY A 232 -1.02 -11.65 -6.56
CA GLY A 232 -0.48 -11.69 -5.21
C GLY A 232 -1.49 -12.06 -4.11
N ILE A 233 -2.57 -12.77 -4.45
CA ILE A 233 -3.62 -13.22 -3.52
C ILE A 233 -3.12 -14.35 -2.61
N ASN A 234 -2.27 -15.23 -3.13
CA ASN A 234 -1.66 -16.31 -2.38
C ASN A 234 -0.26 -15.92 -1.91
N PHE A 235 0.17 -16.47 -0.77
CA PHE A 235 1.60 -16.48 -0.45
C PHE A 235 2.32 -17.47 -1.36
N ARG A 236 3.50 -17.07 -1.85
CA ARG A 236 4.42 -17.90 -2.61
C ARG A 236 5.26 -18.77 -1.67
N LYS A 237 5.78 -19.88 -2.21
CA LYS A 237 6.53 -20.89 -1.44
C LYS A 237 7.76 -20.34 -0.69
N TYR A 238 8.33 -19.25 -1.20
CA TYR A 238 9.49 -18.59 -0.61
C TYR A 238 9.13 -17.48 0.38
N GLU A 239 7.85 -17.12 0.52
CA GLU A 239 7.41 -16.14 1.50
C GLU A 239 7.29 -16.79 2.89
N ALA A 240 7.68 -16.06 3.94
CA ALA A 240 7.67 -16.56 5.31
C ALA A 240 6.29 -17.06 5.79
N ASN A 241 5.22 -16.57 5.17
CA ASN A 241 3.83 -16.89 5.52
C ASN A 241 3.20 -17.90 4.56
N PHE A 242 4.00 -18.64 3.79
CA PHE A 242 3.48 -19.67 2.89
C PHE A 242 2.56 -20.66 3.63
N GLY A 243 1.40 -20.95 3.04
CA GLY A 243 0.37 -21.80 3.63
C GLY A 243 -0.67 -21.06 4.49
N ASN A 244 -0.43 -19.80 4.85
CA ASN A 244 -1.41 -18.94 5.51
C ASN A 244 -2.32 -18.23 4.50
N GLU A 245 -3.42 -17.66 4.98
CA GLU A 245 -4.28 -16.79 4.19
C GLU A 245 -3.85 -15.31 4.33
N LYS A 246 -3.81 -14.58 3.21
CA LYS A 246 -3.71 -13.12 3.23
C LYS A 246 -5.02 -12.50 3.72
N SER A 247 -4.91 -11.51 4.58
CA SER A 247 -6.02 -10.65 4.98
C SER A 247 -6.64 -9.93 3.78
N THR A 248 -7.87 -9.46 3.93
CA THR A 248 -8.56 -8.66 2.91
C THR A 248 -7.76 -7.43 2.51
N VAL A 249 -7.13 -6.75 3.48
CA VAL A 249 -6.28 -5.57 3.24
C VAL A 249 -5.06 -5.93 2.40
N GLU A 250 -4.35 -7.01 2.75
CA GLU A 250 -3.19 -7.49 1.98
C GLU A 250 -3.59 -7.83 0.53
N LYS A 251 -4.73 -8.50 0.33
CA LYS A 251 -5.25 -8.85 -1.00
C LYS A 251 -5.62 -7.61 -1.83
N VAL A 252 -6.33 -6.63 -1.24
CA VAL A 252 -6.68 -5.38 -1.92
C VAL A 252 -5.40 -4.62 -2.32
N ASN A 253 -4.44 -4.50 -1.40
CA ASN A 253 -3.18 -3.81 -1.68
C ASN A 253 -2.39 -4.51 -2.80
N ALA A 254 -2.34 -5.85 -2.79
CA ALA A 254 -1.66 -6.62 -3.83
C ALA A 254 -2.28 -6.38 -5.23
N ILE A 255 -3.61 -6.45 -5.34
CA ILE A 255 -4.31 -6.16 -6.59
C ILE A 255 -4.06 -4.72 -7.03
N TYR A 256 -4.22 -3.75 -6.11
CA TYR A 256 -4.05 -2.33 -6.42
C TYR A 256 -2.63 -2.03 -6.94
N HIS A 257 -1.61 -2.55 -6.25
CA HIS A 257 -0.22 -2.43 -6.69
C HIS A 257 -0.01 -3.05 -8.08
N GLN A 258 -0.57 -4.25 -8.32
CA GLN A 258 -0.44 -4.94 -9.60
C GLN A 258 -1.12 -4.16 -10.73
N LEU A 259 -2.30 -3.58 -10.49
CA LEU A 259 -2.98 -2.71 -11.47
C LEU A 259 -2.15 -1.45 -11.79
N ASN A 260 -1.52 -0.85 -10.78
CA ASN A 260 -0.56 0.23 -10.99
C ASN A 260 0.64 -0.22 -11.83
N PHE A 261 1.24 -1.37 -11.51
CA PHE A 261 2.37 -1.91 -12.26
C PHE A 261 2.00 -2.13 -13.73
N LEU A 262 0.85 -2.74 -14.01
CA LEU A 262 0.37 -3.04 -15.36
C LEU A 262 -0.04 -1.81 -16.16
N GLY A 263 -0.44 -0.72 -15.50
CA GLY A 263 -0.87 0.50 -16.17
C GLY A 263 -2.37 0.77 -16.15
N PHE A 264 -3.17 -0.05 -15.48
CA PHE A 264 -4.61 0.16 -15.33
C PHE A 264 -4.87 1.30 -14.35
N HIS A 265 -5.27 2.46 -14.89
CA HIS A 265 -5.45 3.71 -14.13
C HIS A 265 -4.25 4.04 -13.24
N ARG A 266 -3.03 3.83 -13.77
CA ARG A 266 -1.78 4.02 -13.03
C ARG A 266 -1.65 5.44 -12.49
N ASP A 267 -1.14 5.55 -11.27
CA ASP A 267 -0.82 6.83 -10.65
C ASP A 267 0.27 7.58 -11.44
N SER A 268 0.13 8.90 -11.51
CA SER A 268 1.00 9.71 -12.36
C SER A 268 2.35 10.02 -11.69
N LYS A 269 3.41 10.10 -12.51
CA LYS A 269 4.74 10.59 -12.11
C LYS A 269 5.41 9.78 -10.97
N MET A 270 5.16 8.46 -10.91
CA MET A 270 5.69 7.57 -9.86
C MET A 270 7.22 7.46 -9.83
N GLN A 271 7.95 7.95 -10.83
CA GLN A 271 9.40 8.11 -10.76
C GLN A 271 9.85 9.13 -9.69
N LYS A 272 8.94 10.02 -9.24
CA LYS A 272 9.20 11.01 -8.20
C LYS A 272 8.82 10.46 -6.83
N THR A 273 9.73 10.46 -5.86
CA THR A 273 9.50 9.94 -4.50
C THR A 273 8.19 10.42 -3.87
N PRO A 274 7.82 11.72 -3.90
CA PRO A 274 6.56 12.17 -3.31
C PRO A 274 5.31 11.55 -3.96
N ARG A 275 5.36 11.28 -5.27
CA ARG A 275 4.24 10.69 -6.03
C ARG A 275 4.18 9.18 -5.86
N PHE A 276 5.33 8.52 -5.77
CA PHE A 276 5.42 7.13 -5.37
C PHE A 276 4.80 6.91 -3.99
N ASN A 277 5.20 7.72 -3.00
CA ASN A 277 4.66 7.63 -1.64
C ASN A 277 3.15 7.92 -1.58
N ALA A 278 2.64 8.85 -2.39
CA ALA A 278 1.20 9.11 -2.49
C ALA A 278 0.44 7.89 -3.04
N SER A 279 0.96 7.23 -4.08
CA SER A 279 0.35 6.01 -4.64
C SER A 279 0.21 4.87 -3.61
N PHE A 280 1.21 4.69 -2.74
CA PHE A 280 1.13 3.71 -1.65
C PHE A 280 0.15 4.13 -0.54
N SER A 281 -0.02 5.44 -0.32
CA SER A 281 -1.05 5.97 0.57
C SER A 281 -2.45 5.62 0.05
N ASP A 282 -2.71 5.93 -1.24
CA ASP A 282 -3.98 5.63 -1.92
C ASP A 282 -4.30 4.13 -1.87
N MET A 283 -3.30 3.28 -2.12
CA MET A 283 -3.40 1.83 -1.96
C MET A 283 -3.83 1.46 -0.55
N THR A 284 -3.18 2.03 0.47
CA THR A 284 -3.47 1.74 1.88
C THR A 284 -4.89 2.17 2.26
N HIS A 285 -5.35 3.33 1.78
CA HIS A 285 -6.74 3.77 1.95
C HIS A 285 -7.73 2.78 1.33
N ALA A 286 -7.48 2.33 0.09
CA ALA A 286 -8.32 1.32 -0.55
C ALA A 286 -8.36 0.00 0.24
N GLY A 287 -7.22 -0.44 0.77
CA GLY A 287 -7.13 -1.61 1.65
C GLY A 287 -7.96 -1.45 2.91
N LEU A 288 -7.76 -0.37 3.66
CA LEU A 288 -8.43 -0.13 4.95
C LEU A 288 -9.93 0.16 4.79
N ALA A 289 -10.34 0.77 3.68
CA ALA A 289 -11.75 1.00 3.39
C ALA A 289 -12.55 -0.30 3.19
N SER A 290 -11.89 -1.44 2.93
CA SER A 290 -12.56 -2.75 2.83
C SER A 290 -13.23 -3.22 4.13
N PHE A 291 -12.92 -2.60 5.28
CA PHE A 291 -13.60 -2.84 6.56
C PHE A 291 -14.90 -2.03 6.74
N CYS A 292 -15.18 -1.10 5.82
CA CYS A 292 -16.32 -0.21 5.88
C CYS A 292 -17.36 -0.57 4.81
N GLU A 293 -18.61 -0.14 5.02
CA GLU A 293 -19.65 -0.32 4.00
C GLU A 293 -19.52 0.68 2.85
N LEU A 294 -18.99 1.87 3.12
CA LEU A 294 -18.74 2.91 2.13
C LEU A 294 -17.26 3.32 2.11
N PHE A 295 -16.77 3.70 0.93
CA PHE A 295 -15.49 4.36 0.73
C PHE A 295 -15.70 5.67 -0.02
N PHE A 296 -15.42 6.81 0.63
CA PHE A 296 -15.57 8.13 0.04
C PHE A 296 -14.23 8.55 -0.55
N CYS A 297 -14.23 8.88 -1.85
CA CYS A 297 -13.00 9.22 -2.58
C CYS A 297 -13.31 10.21 -3.71
N ARG A 298 -12.36 11.10 -4.02
CA ARG A 298 -12.41 12.02 -5.17
C ARG A 298 -11.52 11.55 -6.34
N ASP A 299 -10.49 10.77 -6.05
CA ASP A 299 -9.51 10.35 -7.04
C ASP A 299 -10.07 9.26 -7.97
N ASN A 300 -10.23 9.63 -9.25
CA ASN A 300 -10.78 8.74 -10.25
C ASN A 300 -9.92 7.48 -10.49
N GLY A 301 -8.60 7.59 -10.42
CA GLY A 301 -7.70 6.45 -10.62
C GLY A 301 -7.82 5.46 -9.48
N LEU A 302 -7.82 5.96 -8.24
CA LEU A 302 -8.04 5.19 -7.03
C LEU A 302 -9.39 4.45 -7.10
N VAL A 303 -10.48 5.16 -7.42
CA VAL A 303 -11.83 4.59 -7.55
C VAL A 303 -11.85 3.39 -8.52
N HIS A 304 -11.22 3.50 -9.70
CA HIS A 304 -11.20 2.40 -10.67
C HIS A 304 -10.45 1.17 -10.15
N LYS A 305 -9.29 1.37 -9.52
CA LYS A 305 -8.46 0.29 -8.98
C LYS A 305 -9.11 -0.38 -7.76
N ALA A 306 -9.65 0.40 -6.83
CA ALA A 306 -10.38 -0.11 -5.67
C ALA A 306 -11.65 -0.86 -6.10
N SER A 307 -12.41 -0.33 -7.07
CA SER A 307 -13.61 -1.02 -7.59
C SER A 307 -13.28 -2.39 -8.18
N ALA A 308 -12.22 -2.49 -8.98
CA ALA A 308 -11.77 -3.75 -9.58
C ALA A 308 -11.32 -4.76 -8.51
N ALA A 309 -10.58 -4.29 -7.49
CA ALA A 309 -10.17 -5.15 -6.38
C ALA A 309 -11.37 -5.63 -5.55
N TYR A 310 -12.32 -4.76 -5.22
CA TYR A 310 -13.49 -5.11 -4.44
C TYR A 310 -14.42 -6.06 -5.18
N GLU A 311 -14.65 -5.84 -6.47
CA GLU A 311 -15.43 -6.74 -7.31
C GLU A 311 -14.81 -8.15 -7.34
N PHE A 312 -13.52 -8.23 -7.64
CA PHE A 312 -12.81 -9.51 -7.75
C PHE A 312 -12.79 -10.29 -6.42
N LEU A 313 -12.61 -9.59 -5.30
CA LEU A 313 -12.56 -10.21 -3.97
C LEU A 313 -13.94 -10.42 -3.33
N GLY A 314 -15.03 -9.97 -3.98
CA GLY A 314 -16.38 -10.04 -3.42
C GLY A 314 -16.58 -9.15 -2.18
N ILE A 315 -15.84 -8.04 -2.08
CA ILE A 315 -15.96 -7.08 -0.97
C ILE A 315 -17.22 -6.22 -1.16
N ASN A 316 -18.01 -6.08 -0.10
CA ASN A 316 -19.31 -5.39 -0.14
C ASN A 316 -19.21 -3.86 -0.07
N THR A 317 -18.03 -3.31 0.21
CA THR A 317 -17.77 -1.86 0.26
C THR A 317 -18.19 -1.18 -1.03
N LYS A 318 -19.04 -0.17 -0.93
CA LYS A 318 -19.48 0.66 -2.07
C LYS A 318 -18.66 1.95 -2.11
N ILE A 319 -18.21 2.33 -3.29
CA ILE A 319 -17.42 3.54 -3.47
C ILE A 319 -18.37 4.69 -3.81
N VAL A 320 -18.31 5.76 -3.02
CA VAL A 320 -18.98 7.03 -3.30
C VAL A 320 -17.94 7.95 -3.89
N HIS A 321 -17.98 8.10 -5.21
CA HIS A 321 -17.06 8.94 -5.96
C HIS A 321 -17.59 10.37 -6.04
N PHE A 322 -16.88 11.30 -5.43
CA PHE A 322 -17.16 12.73 -5.57
C PHE A 322 -16.42 13.25 -6.81
N THR A 323 -17.17 13.76 -7.78
CA THR A 323 -16.61 14.36 -9.00
C THR A 323 -16.73 15.88 -8.95
N GLU A 324 -15.77 16.59 -9.53
CA GLU A 324 -15.90 18.04 -9.72
C GLU A 324 -17.18 18.34 -10.51
N ASN A 325 -17.89 19.42 -10.13
CA ASN A 325 -19.08 19.90 -10.84
C ASN A 325 -18.75 20.51 -12.20
#